data_AF-A0A3M3ANA9-F1
#
_entry.id   AF-A0A3M3ANA9-F1
#
_cell.length_a   1.000
_cell.length_b   1.000
_cell.length_c   1.000
_cell.angle_alpha   90.00
_cell.angle_beta   90.00
_cell.angle_gamma   90.00
#
_symmetry.space_group_name_H-M   'P 1'
#
loop_
_entity.id
_entity.type
_entity.pdbx_description
1 polymer ?
#
loop_
_entity_poly.entity_id
_entity_poly.type
_entity_poly.pdbx_seq_one_letter_code
_entity_poly.pdbx_strand_id
1 'polypeptide(L)'
;MMLNKYPLWKYVLILAVLVVGFIYSAPNLYPDDSAIQISGASTALQVNQADVDRAAKALADAGISVKASSLAENGKGGLLRLSKQEDQLPAKDVVRKALGDDYVVALNLARTTPTWLRHLGASPMKLGLDLSGGVHFLLEVDMDKAIDARLKVYEGEVKSLLRKEKVRYRSLPQLGNVIQLGFSDDAEREQARALVRKTFTDFEITPAELNGIPVLRMALTPAKLAEIREYSIKQNLTTVRNRVNELGVAEPLVQRQGANRIVVELPGVQDTAEAKRILGKTANLEFRLGAGPDDSKGTTEMFEFREGGRPAAAVERGLIITGDQVTDAKASFDEHGRPQVNINLDGHGGELMSRATRSNVGRSMAVIFIEQRPTTTYTKQMVNGVEKDVPVQTFKEEKKIISLATIQSPLGSQFRITGLNGQGESSELALLLRAGGLAAPMYFAEERTIGPSLGADNITKGIDASLWGMLFVSLFIMAIYRFFGLIATVALALNMVMLLALMSLLGATLTLPGIAGIVLTMGMAVDANVLIFSRIREEIANGMTVQRAINEGFDRAYTAILDANLTTLLVGGILFAMGTGPVKGFAVTMSLGIFTSMFTAIMVTRAMVNLIYGGRDFKKLWI
;
A
#
# COMPACT_ATOMS: atom_id res chain seq x y z
N MET A 1 -22.53 54.99 6.43
CA MET A 1 -21.85 53.81 5.87
C MET A 1 -22.94 52.80 5.51
N MET A 2 -23.11 52.40 4.25
CA MET A 2 -24.15 51.41 3.91
C MET A 2 -23.77 50.06 4.54
N LEU A 3 -24.52 49.63 5.56
CA LEU A 3 -24.36 48.29 6.14
C LEU A 3 -24.64 47.22 5.07
N ASN A 4 -24.01 46.06 5.21
CA ASN A 4 -24.25 44.88 4.38
C ASN A 4 -23.86 45.00 2.89
N LYS A 5 -22.83 45.79 2.55
CA LYS A 5 -22.15 45.69 1.25
C LYS A 5 -20.88 44.85 1.36
N TYR A 6 -20.89 43.70 0.68
CA TYR A 6 -19.66 42.93 0.45
C TYR A 6 -18.77 43.64 -0.57
N PRO A 7 -17.45 43.78 -0.32
CA PRO A 7 -16.51 44.21 -1.33
C PRO A 7 -16.55 43.30 -2.58
N LEU A 8 -16.39 43.87 -3.77
CA LEU A 8 -16.39 43.12 -5.04
C LEU A 8 -15.38 41.97 -5.05
N TRP A 9 -14.19 42.17 -4.46
CA TRP A 9 -13.16 41.13 -4.38
C TRP A 9 -13.62 39.88 -3.64
N LYS A 10 -14.52 40.00 -2.64
CA LYS A 10 -15.08 38.84 -1.92
C LYS A 10 -16.02 38.03 -2.80
N TYR A 11 -16.84 38.68 -3.63
CA TYR A 11 -17.69 37.99 -4.61
C TYR A 11 -16.85 37.27 -5.66
N VAL A 12 -15.81 37.93 -6.18
CA VAL A 12 -14.87 37.33 -7.13
C VAL A 12 -14.16 36.12 -6.52
N LEU A 13 -13.72 36.22 -5.26
CA LEU A 13 -13.11 35.11 -4.53
C LEU A 13 -14.09 33.92 -4.39
N ILE A 14 -15.33 34.18 -3.95
CA ILE A 14 -16.35 33.13 -3.82
C ILE A 14 -16.60 32.46 -5.17
N LEU A 15 -16.79 33.24 -6.23
CA LEU A 15 -17.02 32.71 -7.57
C LEU A 15 -15.85 31.85 -8.05
N ALA A 16 -14.60 32.32 -7.86
CA ALA A 16 -13.41 31.57 -8.23
C ALA A 16 -13.32 30.23 -7.50
N VAL A 17 -13.56 30.23 -6.18
CA VAL A 17 -13.57 29.00 -5.35
C VAL A 17 -14.67 28.04 -5.81
N LEU A 18 -15.88 28.54 -6.11
CA LEU A 18 -16.97 27.70 -6.61
C LEU A 18 -16.66 27.12 -7.99
N VAL A 19 -16.09 27.89 -8.92
CA VAL A 19 -15.69 27.40 -10.25
C VAL A 19 -14.67 26.27 -10.12
N VAL A 20 -13.65 26.46 -9.27
CA VAL A 20 -12.68 25.39 -8.97
C VAL A 20 -13.39 24.17 -8.37
N GLY A 21 -14.31 24.38 -7.42
CA GLY A 21 -15.14 23.32 -6.86
C GLY A 21 -15.91 22.52 -7.91
N PHE A 22 -16.58 23.19 -8.85
CA PHE A 22 -17.30 22.50 -9.93
C PHE A 22 -16.37 21.73 -10.86
N ILE A 23 -15.20 22.29 -11.23
CA ILE A 23 -14.24 21.63 -12.11
C ILE A 23 -13.70 20.34 -11.44
N TYR A 24 -13.30 20.41 -10.16
CA TYR A 24 -12.71 19.27 -9.46
C TYR A 24 -13.73 18.25 -8.95
N SER A 25 -15.01 18.62 -8.83
CA SER A 25 -16.08 17.65 -8.51
C SER A 25 -16.62 16.94 -9.75
N ALA A 26 -16.56 17.55 -10.94
CA ALA A 26 -17.07 17.01 -12.20
C ALA A 26 -16.57 15.60 -12.58
N PRO A 27 -15.31 15.19 -12.31
CA PRO A 27 -14.86 13.83 -12.59
C PRO A 27 -15.71 12.74 -11.93
N ASN A 28 -16.35 13.02 -10.79
CA ASN A 28 -17.20 12.06 -10.08
C ASN A 28 -18.52 11.76 -10.82
N LEU A 29 -18.90 12.56 -11.81
CA LEU A 29 -20.05 12.28 -12.70
C LEU A 29 -19.73 11.21 -13.76
N TYR A 30 -18.46 10.80 -13.85
CA TYR A 30 -17.97 9.82 -14.81
C TYR A 30 -17.43 8.60 -14.05
N PRO A 31 -18.31 7.70 -13.57
CA PRO A 31 -17.87 6.49 -12.90
C PRO A 31 -17.08 5.60 -13.86
N ASP A 32 -16.13 4.84 -13.32
CA ASP A 32 -15.30 3.96 -14.13
C ASP A 32 -16.11 2.79 -14.69
N ASP A 33 -15.87 2.44 -15.96
CA ASP A 33 -16.50 1.28 -16.59
C ASP A 33 -15.78 0.00 -16.12
N SER A 34 -16.54 -1.05 -15.81
CA SER A 34 -15.97 -2.37 -15.57
C SER A 34 -15.31 -2.88 -16.85
N ALA A 35 -14.04 -3.29 -16.78
CA ALA A 35 -13.27 -3.67 -17.94
C ALA A 35 -12.40 -4.90 -17.71
N ILE A 36 -11.97 -5.51 -18.81
CA ILE A 36 -10.92 -6.52 -18.83
C ILE A 36 -9.73 -5.94 -19.55
N GLN A 37 -8.56 -6.09 -18.92
CA GLN A 37 -7.30 -5.77 -19.53
C GLN A 37 -6.61 -7.04 -20.00
N ILE A 38 -6.11 -7.00 -21.22
CA ILE A 38 -5.28 -8.02 -21.84
C ILE A 38 -3.89 -7.44 -21.98
N SER A 39 -2.87 -8.16 -21.54
CA SER A 39 -1.47 -7.82 -21.78
C SER A 39 -0.72 -9.07 -22.21
N GLY A 40 0.40 -8.91 -22.92
CA GLY A 40 1.27 -10.05 -23.19
C GLY A 40 1.90 -10.58 -21.90
N ALA A 41 2.09 -11.89 -21.80
CA ALA A 41 2.78 -12.53 -20.68
C ALA A 41 4.28 -12.18 -20.62
N SER A 42 4.83 -11.63 -21.71
CA SER A 42 6.19 -11.09 -21.78
C SER A 42 6.18 -9.68 -22.34
N THR A 43 7.17 -8.86 -21.99
CA THR A 43 7.31 -7.48 -22.51
C THR A 43 7.57 -7.44 -24.02
N ALA A 44 7.97 -8.56 -24.63
CA ALA A 44 8.19 -8.69 -26.06
C ALA A 44 6.89 -8.98 -26.84
N LEU A 45 5.88 -9.57 -26.19
CA LEU A 45 4.60 -9.86 -26.82
C LEU A 45 3.70 -8.63 -26.76
N GLN A 46 3.52 -7.99 -27.92
CA GLN A 46 2.58 -6.89 -28.10
C GLN A 46 1.18 -7.43 -28.35
N VAL A 47 0.18 -6.75 -27.78
CA VAL A 47 -1.23 -7.06 -28.04
C VAL A 47 -1.62 -6.35 -29.32
N ASN A 48 -2.18 -7.09 -30.28
CA ASN A 48 -2.62 -6.51 -31.55
C ASN A 48 -4.15 -6.36 -31.58
N GLN A 49 -4.66 -5.55 -32.51
CA GLN A 49 -6.11 -5.36 -32.68
C GLN A 49 -6.84 -6.69 -32.91
N ALA A 50 -6.22 -7.64 -33.64
CA ALA A 50 -6.77 -8.97 -33.87
C ALA A 50 -6.99 -9.77 -32.57
N ASP A 51 -6.14 -9.57 -31.55
CA ASP A 51 -6.28 -10.25 -30.25
C ASP A 51 -7.43 -9.66 -29.45
N VAL A 52 -7.57 -8.33 -29.50
CA VAL A 52 -8.69 -7.61 -28.90
C VAL A 52 -10.01 -8.01 -29.55
N ASP A 53 -10.05 -8.12 -30.88
CA ASP A 53 -11.23 -8.53 -31.63
C ASP A 53 -11.59 -9.99 -31.36
N ARG A 54 -10.59 -10.88 -31.23
CA ARG A 54 -10.80 -12.29 -30.83
C ARG A 54 -11.40 -12.39 -29.43
N ALA A 55 -10.87 -11.62 -28.48
CA ALA A 55 -11.42 -11.54 -27.13
C ALA A 55 -12.85 -10.99 -27.12
N ALA A 56 -13.12 -9.92 -27.88
CA ALA A 56 -14.45 -9.32 -27.97
C ALA A 56 -15.47 -10.28 -28.59
N LYS A 57 -15.07 -11.02 -29.63
CA LYS A 57 -15.90 -12.06 -30.25
C LYS A 57 -16.20 -13.19 -29.26
N ALA A 58 -15.21 -13.68 -28.53
CA ALA A 58 -15.42 -14.72 -27.52
C ALA A 58 -16.40 -14.30 -26.42
N LEU A 59 -16.35 -13.03 -26.00
CA LEU A 59 -17.31 -12.46 -25.06
C LEU A 59 -18.72 -12.39 -25.65
N ALA A 60 -18.85 -11.93 -26.90
CA ALA A 60 -20.14 -11.88 -27.59
C ALA A 60 -20.76 -13.28 -27.76
N ASP A 61 -19.95 -14.28 -28.13
CA ASP A 61 -20.38 -15.68 -28.25
C ASP A 61 -20.83 -16.27 -26.89
N ALA A 62 -20.27 -15.78 -25.78
CA ALA A 62 -20.67 -16.14 -24.42
C ALA A 62 -21.86 -15.34 -23.87
N GLY A 63 -22.45 -14.44 -24.67
CA GLY A 63 -23.58 -13.60 -24.27
C GLY A 63 -23.20 -12.39 -23.39
N ILE A 64 -21.91 -12.05 -23.32
CA ILE A 64 -21.41 -10.93 -22.51
C ILE A 64 -21.32 -9.68 -23.38
N SER A 65 -22.01 -8.62 -22.96
CA SER A 65 -22.07 -7.36 -23.72
C SER A 65 -20.83 -6.48 -23.52
N VAL A 66 -20.12 -6.20 -24.61
CA VAL A 66 -18.95 -5.31 -24.65
C VAL A 66 -19.39 -3.92 -25.12
N LYS A 67 -19.18 -2.91 -24.28
CA LYS A 67 -19.51 -1.50 -24.55
C LYS A 67 -18.55 -0.86 -25.54
N ALA A 68 -17.26 -1.16 -25.39
CA ALA A 68 -16.20 -0.71 -26.28
C ALA A 68 -14.95 -1.58 -26.13
N SER A 69 -14.23 -1.82 -27.22
CA SER A 69 -12.88 -2.38 -27.19
C SER A 69 -11.89 -1.34 -27.68
N SER A 70 -10.72 -1.29 -27.05
CA SER A 70 -9.66 -0.35 -27.44
C SER A 70 -8.30 -0.98 -27.22
N LEU A 71 -7.39 -0.77 -28.18
CA LEU A 71 -5.99 -1.07 -27.99
C LEU A 71 -5.30 0.13 -27.30
N ALA A 72 -4.41 -0.14 -26.35
CA ALA A 72 -3.59 0.91 -25.75
C ALA A 72 -2.68 1.53 -26.80
N GLU A 73 -2.52 2.85 -26.80
CA GLU A 73 -1.73 3.61 -27.79
C GLU A 73 -0.28 3.13 -27.96
N ASN A 74 0.25 2.42 -26.96
CA ASN A 74 1.61 1.88 -26.97
C ASN A 74 1.71 0.40 -27.40
N GLY A 75 0.62 -0.25 -27.83
CA GLY A 75 0.58 -1.68 -28.19
C GLY A 75 0.83 -2.65 -27.01
N LYS A 76 0.94 -2.13 -25.79
CA LYS A 76 1.28 -2.89 -24.57
C LYS A 76 0.09 -3.59 -23.92
N GLY A 77 -1.13 -3.41 -24.45
CA GLY A 77 -2.31 -4.06 -23.91
C GLY A 77 -3.60 -3.71 -24.66
N GLY A 78 -4.58 -4.59 -24.55
CA GLY A 78 -5.96 -4.38 -25.01
C GLY A 78 -6.88 -4.15 -23.81
N LEU A 79 -7.93 -3.36 -24.01
CA LEU A 79 -8.93 -3.09 -22.99
C LEU A 79 -10.34 -3.29 -23.55
N LEU A 80 -11.12 -4.15 -22.90
CA LEU A 80 -12.51 -4.41 -23.24
C LEU A 80 -13.40 -3.89 -22.11
N ARG A 81 -14.18 -2.85 -22.39
CA ARG A 81 -15.17 -2.29 -21.47
C ARG A 81 -16.44 -3.12 -21.54
N LEU A 82 -16.91 -3.59 -20.40
CA LEU A 82 -18.14 -4.36 -20.25
C LEU A 82 -19.30 -3.42 -19.90
N SER A 83 -20.53 -3.80 -20.25
CA SER A 83 -21.71 -3.02 -19.88
C SER A 83 -22.11 -3.21 -18.42
N LYS A 84 -21.78 -4.37 -17.83
CA LYS A 84 -22.14 -4.73 -16.47
C LYS A 84 -20.94 -5.21 -15.66
N GLN A 85 -20.93 -4.87 -14.37
CA GLN A 85 -19.87 -5.30 -13.45
C GLN A 85 -19.95 -6.79 -13.10
N GLU A 86 -21.16 -7.37 -13.03
CA GLU A 86 -21.38 -8.80 -12.76
C GLU A 86 -20.74 -9.70 -13.82
N ASP A 87 -20.61 -9.22 -15.06
CA ASP A 87 -20.05 -9.97 -16.18
C ASP A 87 -18.51 -10.03 -16.15
N GLN A 88 -17.83 -9.27 -15.28
CA GLN A 88 -16.38 -9.10 -15.32
C GLN A 88 -15.61 -10.40 -15.01
N LEU A 89 -16.09 -11.18 -14.05
CA LEU A 89 -15.56 -12.49 -13.68
C LEU A 89 -15.69 -13.52 -14.79
N PRO A 90 -16.92 -13.84 -15.26
CA PRO A 90 -17.09 -14.83 -16.33
C PRO A 90 -16.37 -14.37 -17.60
N ALA A 91 -16.31 -13.08 -17.87
CA ALA A 91 -15.58 -12.52 -19.00
C ALA A 91 -14.06 -12.79 -18.91
N LYS A 92 -13.43 -12.73 -17.72
CA LYS A 92 -12.00 -13.07 -17.55
C LYS A 92 -11.74 -14.51 -17.97
N ASP A 93 -12.58 -15.44 -17.53
CA ASP A 93 -12.42 -16.86 -17.85
C ASP A 93 -12.62 -17.16 -19.34
N VAL A 94 -13.60 -16.52 -19.97
CA VAL A 94 -13.87 -16.65 -21.41
C VAL A 94 -12.69 -16.10 -22.22
N VAL A 95 -12.20 -14.90 -21.91
CA VAL A 95 -11.09 -14.27 -22.63
C VAL A 95 -9.78 -15.04 -22.43
N ARG A 96 -9.51 -15.53 -21.21
CA ARG A 96 -8.33 -16.36 -20.94
C ARG A 96 -8.34 -17.65 -21.76
N LYS A 97 -9.50 -18.34 -21.84
CA LYS A 97 -9.63 -19.54 -22.68
C LYS A 97 -9.48 -19.26 -24.18
N ALA A 98 -9.91 -18.09 -24.64
CA ALA A 98 -9.86 -17.71 -26.05
C ALA A 98 -8.46 -17.27 -26.52
N LEU A 99 -7.67 -16.66 -25.64
CA LEU A 99 -6.33 -16.13 -25.96
C LEU A 99 -5.19 -17.09 -25.62
N GLY A 100 -5.39 -17.99 -24.65
CA GLY A 100 -4.36 -18.93 -24.20
C GLY A 100 -3.37 -18.30 -23.21
N ASP A 101 -2.35 -19.07 -22.84
CA ASP A 101 -1.42 -18.75 -21.74
C ASP A 101 -0.37 -17.68 -22.08
N ASP A 102 -0.26 -17.29 -23.36
CA ASP A 102 0.63 -16.22 -23.80
C ASP A 102 0.13 -14.83 -23.38
N TYR A 103 -1.12 -14.72 -22.91
CA TYR A 103 -1.74 -13.45 -22.52
C TYR A 103 -2.16 -13.48 -21.05
N VAL A 104 -1.89 -12.38 -20.37
CA VAL A 104 -2.38 -12.11 -19.01
C VAL A 104 -3.69 -11.35 -19.11
N VAL A 105 -4.75 -11.94 -18.56
CA VAL A 105 -6.10 -11.36 -18.52
C VAL A 105 -6.41 -10.93 -17.09
N ALA A 106 -6.53 -9.62 -16.88
CA ALA A 106 -6.77 -9.00 -15.58
C ALA A 106 -8.10 -8.25 -15.55
N LEU A 107 -8.73 -8.21 -14.39
CA LEU A 107 -9.89 -7.34 -14.12
C LEU A 107 -9.38 -5.91 -13.97
N ASN A 108 -10.05 -4.93 -14.58
CA ASN A 108 -9.68 -3.53 -14.50
C ASN A 108 -10.91 -2.61 -14.45
N LEU A 109 -10.75 -1.38 -13.96
CA LEU A 109 -11.73 -0.32 -14.02
C LEU A 109 -11.22 0.75 -15.01
N ALA A 110 -11.94 0.93 -16.11
CA ALA A 110 -11.55 1.83 -17.17
C ALA A 110 -12.12 3.22 -16.92
N ARG A 111 -11.24 4.20 -16.70
CA ARG A 111 -11.63 5.60 -16.48
C ARG A 111 -12.43 6.15 -17.65
N THR A 112 -13.59 6.72 -17.35
CA THR A 112 -14.47 7.40 -18.32
C THR A 112 -14.30 8.91 -18.31
N THR A 113 -13.45 9.44 -17.42
CA THR A 113 -13.20 10.88 -17.27
C THR A 113 -12.69 11.51 -18.58
N PRO A 114 -13.32 12.60 -19.06
CA PRO A 114 -12.85 13.36 -20.23
C PRO A 114 -11.38 13.77 -20.14
N THR A 115 -10.68 13.78 -21.28
CA THR A 115 -9.24 14.11 -21.35
C THR A 115 -8.94 15.52 -20.85
N TRP A 116 -9.80 16.50 -21.14
CA TRP A 116 -9.63 17.88 -20.69
C TRP A 116 -9.64 18.02 -19.16
N LEU A 117 -10.46 17.24 -18.45
CA LEU A 117 -10.45 17.19 -16.98
C LEU A 117 -9.17 16.55 -16.45
N ARG A 118 -8.73 15.46 -17.09
CA ARG A 118 -7.50 14.76 -16.70
C ARG A 118 -6.25 15.64 -16.86
N HIS A 119 -6.16 16.44 -17.92
CA HIS A 119 -5.04 17.36 -18.11
C HIS A 119 -4.99 18.47 -17.06
N LEU A 120 -6.13 18.82 -16.46
CA LEU A 120 -6.20 19.76 -15.33
C LEU A 120 -5.83 19.09 -13.99
N GLY A 121 -5.50 17.80 -13.97
CA GLY A 121 -5.25 17.04 -12.74
C GLY A 121 -6.52 16.67 -11.98
N ALA A 122 -7.71 16.92 -12.55
CA ALA A 122 -8.98 16.56 -11.94
C ALA A 122 -9.22 15.06 -12.12
N SER A 123 -9.28 14.33 -11.00
CA SER A 123 -9.52 12.89 -10.96
C SER A 123 -10.72 12.56 -10.07
N PRO A 124 -11.48 11.49 -10.33
CA PRO A 124 -12.57 11.11 -9.44
C PRO A 124 -12.03 10.77 -8.04
N MET A 125 -12.88 10.89 -7.03
CA MET A 125 -12.53 10.50 -5.66
C MET A 125 -12.21 9.00 -5.61
N LYS A 126 -11.26 8.64 -4.74
CA LYS A 126 -10.85 7.24 -4.61
C LYS A 126 -11.88 6.47 -3.81
N LEU A 127 -12.23 5.25 -4.24
CA LEU A 127 -13.14 4.37 -3.50
C LEU A 127 -12.34 3.41 -2.63
N GLY A 128 -12.67 3.37 -1.34
CA GLY A 128 -12.11 2.43 -0.38
C GLY A 128 -12.65 1.02 -0.60
N LEU A 129 -11.98 0.04 0.04
CA LEU A 129 -12.28 -1.38 -0.15
C LEU A 129 -13.75 -1.75 0.11
N ASP A 130 -14.40 -1.08 1.07
CA ASP A 130 -15.82 -1.30 1.40
C ASP A 130 -16.78 -0.93 0.26
N LEU A 131 -16.31 -0.13 -0.71
CA LEU A 131 -17.09 0.38 -1.84
C LEU A 131 -16.62 -0.20 -3.18
N SER A 132 -15.31 -0.38 -3.38
CA SER A 132 -14.74 -0.97 -4.59
C SER A 132 -14.70 -2.51 -4.57
N GLY A 133 -14.86 -3.11 -3.40
CA GLY A 133 -14.61 -4.54 -3.18
C GLY A 133 -13.12 -4.87 -3.25
N GLY A 134 -12.73 -6.06 -2.77
CA GLY A 134 -11.36 -6.54 -2.84
C GLY A 134 -10.91 -7.30 -1.60
N VAL A 135 -9.60 -7.30 -1.35
CA VAL A 135 -8.99 -7.97 -0.18
C VAL A 135 -8.20 -7.01 0.70
N HIS A 136 -8.28 -7.23 2.01
CA HIS A 136 -7.50 -6.57 3.05
C HIS A 136 -6.66 -7.63 3.77
N PHE A 137 -5.36 -7.40 3.83
CA PHE A 137 -4.42 -8.24 4.57
C PHE A 137 -3.68 -7.40 5.61
N LEU A 138 -3.60 -7.91 6.83
CA LEU A 138 -2.67 -7.44 7.85
C LEU A 138 -1.52 -8.43 7.94
N LEU A 139 -0.36 -8.02 7.49
CA LEU A 139 0.88 -8.80 7.55
C LEU A 139 1.65 -8.43 8.81
N GLU A 140 2.12 -9.41 9.56
CA GLU A 140 3.02 -9.21 10.70
C GLU A 140 4.42 -9.71 10.37
N VAL A 141 5.42 -8.88 10.63
CA VAL A 141 6.83 -9.14 10.33
C VAL A 141 7.53 -9.72 11.56
N ASP A 142 8.21 -10.85 11.38
CA ASP A 142 8.97 -11.52 12.43
C ASP A 142 10.31 -10.79 12.69
N MET A 143 10.29 -9.88 13.67
CA MET A 143 11.45 -9.07 14.03
C MET A 143 12.57 -9.88 14.66
N ASP A 144 12.24 -10.95 15.37
CA ASP A 144 13.25 -11.76 16.06
C ASP A 144 14.06 -12.55 15.03
N LYS A 145 13.42 -13.05 13.98
CA LYS A 145 14.12 -13.65 12.83
C LYS A 145 14.99 -12.66 12.07
N ALA A 146 14.55 -11.41 11.91
CA ALA A 146 15.38 -10.37 11.30
C ALA A 146 16.66 -10.12 12.10
N ILE A 147 16.53 -10.04 13.42
CA ILE A 147 17.66 -9.83 14.34
C ILE A 147 18.59 -11.04 14.32
N ASP A 148 18.07 -12.27 14.39
CA ASP A 148 18.85 -13.51 14.30
C ASP A 148 19.65 -13.59 12.98
N ALA A 149 19.01 -13.29 11.85
CA ALA A 149 19.68 -13.26 10.55
C ALA A 149 20.83 -12.24 10.54
N ARG A 150 20.61 -11.04 11.09
CA ARG A 150 21.65 -10.00 11.16
C ARG A 150 22.79 -10.37 12.13
N LEU A 151 22.47 -11.00 13.25
CA LEU A 151 23.46 -11.49 14.21
C LEU A 151 24.37 -12.57 13.61
N LYS A 152 23.83 -13.49 12.80
CA LYS A 152 24.62 -14.50 12.09
C LYS A 152 25.63 -13.89 11.14
N VAL A 153 25.27 -12.82 10.42
CA VAL A 153 26.19 -12.09 9.54
C VAL A 153 27.33 -11.48 10.37
N TYR A 154 26.99 -10.75 11.44
CA TYR A 154 27.99 -10.16 12.33
C TYR A 154 28.89 -11.21 12.99
N GLU A 155 28.32 -12.34 13.42
CA GLU A 155 29.10 -13.44 13.97
C GLU A 155 30.12 -13.98 12.95
N GLY A 156 29.73 -14.11 11.68
CA GLY A 156 30.63 -14.48 10.59
C GLY A 156 31.77 -13.47 10.38
N GLU A 157 31.46 -12.18 10.38
CA GLU A 157 32.43 -11.09 10.24
C GLU A 157 33.42 -11.04 11.40
N VAL A 158 32.93 -11.15 12.64
CA VAL A 158 33.76 -11.20 13.85
C VAL A 158 34.69 -12.41 13.79
N LYS A 159 34.17 -13.60 13.46
CA LYS A 159 34.97 -14.81 13.28
C LYS A 159 36.03 -14.66 12.18
N SER A 160 35.71 -13.95 11.10
CA SER A 160 36.64 -13.67 10.02
C SER A 160 37.78 -12.75 10.48
N LEU A 161 37.44 -11.68 11.21
CA LEU A 161 38.40 -10.76 11.80
C LEU A 161 39.35 -11.48 12.76
N LEU A 162 38.83 -12.28 13.69
CA LEU A 162 39.66 -13.01 14.66
C LEU A 162 40.61 -14.01 13.96
N ARG A 163 40.15 -14.70 12.91
CA ARG A 163 41.02 -15.57 12.10
C ARG A 163 42.13 -14.79 11.40
N LYS A 164 41.81 -13.63 10.83
CA LYS A 164 42.77 -12.77 10.13
C LYS A 164 43.88 -12.29 11.07
N GLU A 165 43.51 -11.93 12.30
CA GLU A 165 44.43 -11.48 13.36
C GLU A 165 45.02 -12.65 14.18
N LYS A 166 44.78 -13.90 13.77
CA LYS A 166 45.29 -15.14 14.40
C LYS A 166 44.90 -15.33 15.87
N VAL A 167 43.78 -14.75 16.31
CA VAL A 167 43.23 -14.97 17.66
C VAL A 167 42.38 -16.23 17.67
N ARG A 168 42.73 -17.19 18.52
CA ARG A 168 41.98 -18.46 18.64
C ARG A 168 40.68 -18.23 19.39
N TYR A 169 39.62 -18.88 18.94
CA TYR A 169 38.31 -18.81 19.59
C TYR A 169 37.58 -20.15 19.48
N ARG A 170 36.66 -20.37 20.42
CA ARG A 170 35.69 -21.47 20.40
C ARG A 170 34.29 -20.89 20.25
N SER A 171 33.55 -21.34 19.23
CA SER A 171 32.14 -20.97 19.09
C SER A 171 31.34 -21.61 20.21
N LEU A 172 30.52 -20.81 20.89
CA LEU A 172 29.55 -21.29 21.88
C LEU A 172 28.12 -21.17 21.33
N PRO A 173 27.14 -21.91 21.87
CA PRO A 173 25.74 -21.72 21.50
C PRO A 173 25.31 -20.28 21.76
N GLN A 174 24.55 -19.70 20.82
CA GLN A 174 23.95 -18.38 21.00
C GLN A 174 22.96 -18.39 22.18
N LEU A 175 22.87 -17.28 22.90
CA LEU A 175 21.91 -17.07 23.99
C LEU A 175 21.02 -15.89 23.64
N GLY A 176 19.88 -16.16 23.02
CA GLY A 176 19.00 -15.12 22.47
C GLY A 176 19.77 -14.24 21.48
N ASN A 177 19.72 -12.92 21.68
CA ASN A 177 20.35 -11.93 20.78
C ASN A 177 21.83 -11.62 21.14
N VAL A 178 22.54 -12.57 21.74
CA VAL A 178 23.92 -12.41 22.22
C VAL A 178 24.85 -13.41 21.55
N ILE A 179 25.88 -12.89 20.88
CA ILE A 179 26.97 -13.70 20.32
C ILE A 179 27.92 -14.09 21.47
N GLN A 180 28.30 -15.38 21.52
CA GLN A 180 29.22 -15.90 22.53
C GLN A 180 30.43 -16.57 21.90
N LEU A 181 31.62 -16.11 22.28
CA LEU A 181 32.89 -16.69 21.88
C LEU A 181 33.70 -17.04 23.13
N GLY A 182 34.13 -18.29 23.23
CA GLY A 182 35.03 -18.76 24.29
C GLY A 182 36.49 -18.66 23.88
N PHE A 183 37.37 -18.43 24.85
CA PHE A 183 38.81 -18.27 24.67
C PHE A 183 39.58 -19.21 25.60
N SER A 184 40.85 -19.48 25.28
CA SER A 184 41.67 -20.41 26.05
C SER A 184 42.14 -19.78 27.36
N ASP A 185 42.42 -18.48 27.34
CA ASP A 185 42.85 -17.70 28.49
C ASP A 185 42.31 -16.25 28.43
N ASP A 186 42.51 -15.52 29.52
CA ASP A 186 42.01 -14.16 29.68
C ASP A 186 42.75 -13.14 28.79
N ALA A 187 44.00 -13.44 28.40
CA ALA A 187 44.80 -12.58 27.54
C ALA A 187 44.29 -12.63 26.09
N GLU A 188 44.00 -13.83 25.56
CA GLU A 188 43.36 -14.02 24.25
C GLU A 188 41.98 -13.36 24.21
N ARG A 189 41.18 -13.50 25.28
CA ARG A 189 39.86 -12.83 25.40
C ARG A 189 40.00 -11.31 25.34
N GLU A 190 40.98 -10.75 26.06
CA GLU A 190 41.18 -9.30 26.13
C GLU A 190 41.71 -8.74 24.81
N GLN A 191 42.59 -9.48 24.13
CA GLN A 191 43.02 -9.16 22.76
C GLN A 191 41.83 -9.17 21.79
N ALA A 192 40.98 -10.19 21.84
CA ALA A 192 39.76 -10.25 21.04
C ALA A 192 38.83 -9.08 21.34
N ARG A 193 38.61 -8.75 22.63
CA ARG A 193 37.79 -7.63 23.07
C ARG A 193 38.27 -6.31 22.49
N ALA A 194 39.58 -6.05 22.52
CA ALA A 194 40.18 -4.84 21.96
C ALA A 194 39.99 -4.74 20.44
N LEU A 195 40.20 -5.83 19.70
CA LEU A 195 40.02 -5.89 18.25
C LEU A 195 38.56 -5.66 17.83
N VAL A 196 37.64 -6.35 18.50
CA VAL A 196 36.21 -6.26 18.20
C VAL A 196 35.68 -4.87 18.56
N ARG A 197 36.03 -4.32 19.72
CA ARG A 197 35.58 -2.98 20.13
C ARG A 197 36.07 -1.88 19.18
N LYS A 198 37.24 -2.05 18.57
CA LYS A 198 37.78 -1.11 17.58
C LYS A 198 36.99 -1.12 16.26
N THR A 199 36.48 -2.28 15.85
CA THR A 199 35.86 -2.48 14.53
C THR A 199 34.34 -2.43 14.57
N PHE A 200 33.73 -2.92 15.66
CA PHE A 200 32.29 -3.09 15.81
C PHE A 200 31.77 -2.23 16.97
N THR A 201 31.30 -1.03 16.65
CA THR A 201 30.71 -0.08 17.61
C THR A 201 29.25 -0.38 17.96
N ASP A 202 28.62 -1.28 17.20
CA ASP A 202 27.20 -1.59 17.30
C ASP A 202 26.86 -2.55 18.47
N PHE A 203 27.88 -3.05 19.17
CA PHE A 203 27.76 -4.05 20.24
C PHE A 203 28.18 -3.51 21.60
N GLU A 204 27.41 -3.90 22.62
CA GLU A 204 27.84 -3.91 24.01
C GLU A 204 28.64 -5.20 24.26
N ILE A 205 29.94 -5.04 24.47
CA ILE A 205 30.88 -6.15 24.62
C ILE A 205 31.18 -6.33 26.10
N THR A 206 30.76 -7.46 26.66
CA THR A 206 30.93 -7.80 28.08
C THR A 206 31.79 -9.05 28.24
N PRO A 207 32.88 -8.99 29.03
CA PRO A 207 33.58 -10.18 29.46
C PRO A 207 32.69 -10.98 30.42
N ALA A 208 32.70 -12.29 30.26
CA ALA A 208 32.00 -13.24 31.10
C ALA A 208 32.86 -14.49 31.32
N GLU A 209 32.40 -15.37 32.19
CA GLU A 209 33.02 -16.68 32.42
C GLU A 209 31.92 -17.74 32.41
N LEU A 210 32.16 -18.87 31.75
CA LEU A 210 31.21 -19.97 31.66
C LEU A 210 31.94 -21.28 31.96
N ASN A 211 31.64 -21.91 33.09
CA ASN A 211 32.27 -23.17 33.54
C ASN A 211 33.81 -23.13 33.51
N GLY A 212 34.42 -22.02 33.97
CA GLY A 212 35.87 -21.83 33.97
C GLY A 212 36.48 -21.43 32.63
N ILE A 213 35.66 -21.20 31.59
CA ILE A 213 36.12 -20.75 30.27
C ILE A 213 35.90 -19.23 30.17
N PRO A 214 36.94 -18.44 29.84
CA PRO A 214 36.78 -17.02 29.52
C PRO A 214 35.90 -16.84 28.28
N VAL A 215 34.80 -16.09 28.41
CA VAL A 215 33.84 -15.84 27.33
C VAL A 215 33.74 -14.35 27.05
N LEU A 216 33.62 -14.00 25.77
CA LEU A 216 33.24 -12.67 25.31
C LEU A 216 31.78 -12.70 24.84
N ARG A 217 30.93 -11.91 25.48
CA ARG A 217 29.52 -11.73 25.10
C ARG A 217 29.38 -10.42 24.33
N MET A 218 28.71 -10.48 23.18
CA MET A 218 28.43 -9.32 22.36
C MET A 218 26.92 -9.21 22.16
N ALA A 219 26.30 -8.21 22.78
CA ALA A 219 24.88 -7.90 22.64
C ALA A 219 24.71 -6.66 21.75
N LEU A 220 23.73 -6.64 20.86
CA LEU A 220 23.45 -5.44 20.06
C LEU A 220 22.95 -4.30 20.95
N THR A 221 23.42 -3.09 20.69
CA THR A 221 22.93 -1.89 21.38
C THR A 221 21.43 -1.66 21.11
N PRO A 222 20.67 -1.03 22.03
CA PRO A 222 19.26 -0.71 21.80
C PRO A 222 19.02 0.14 20.54
N ALA A 223 19.95 1.06 20.24
CA ALA A 223 19.92 1.87 19.03
C ALA A 223 20.02 1.01 17.76
N LYS A 224 20.94 0.03 17.75
CA LYS A 224 21.11 -0.87 16.61
C LYS A 224 19.91 -1.80 16.42
N LEU A 225 19.31 -2.29 17.51
CA LEU A 225 18.09 -3.08 17.45
C LEU A 225 16.92 -2.29 16.83
N ALA A 226 16.76 -1.01 17.19
CA ALA A 226 15.75 -0.15 16.58
C ALA A 226 16.02 0.09 15.08
N GLU A 227 17.28 0.31 14.70
CA GLU A 227 17.69 0.46 13.30
C GLU A 227 17.37 -0.79 12.46
N ILE A 228 17.70 -1.99 12.97
CA ILE A 228 17.41 -3.26 12.29
C ILE A 228 15.91 -3.44 12.09
N ARG A 229 15.10 -3.14 13.11
CA ARG A 229 13.63 -3.23 13.02
C ARG A 229 13.08 -2.25 11.98
N GLU A 230 13.55 -1.01 11.99
CA GLU A 230 13.11 0.02 11.04
C GLU A 230 13.48 -0.36 9.60
N TYR A 231 14.72 -0.79 9.39
CA TYR A 231 15.18 -1.30 8.10
C TYR A 231 14.33 -2.49 7.63
N SER A 232 14.08 -3.46 8.50
CA SER A 232 13.31 -4.66 8.16
C SER A 232 11.88 -4.34 7.74
N ILE A 233 11.21 -3.41 8.44
CA ILE A 233 9.89 -2.93 8.04
C ILE A 233 9.94 -2.18 6.72
N LYS A 234 10.88 -1.25 6.55
CA LYS A 234 10.98 -0.46 5.32
C LYS A 234 11.27 -1.33 4.10
N GLN A 235 12.13 -2.33 4.25
CA GLN A 235 12.44 -3.28 3.20
C GLN A 235 11.23 -4.15 2.87
N ASN A 236 10.63 -4.80 3.87
CA ASN A 236 9.43 -5.61 3.64
C ASN A 236 8.28 -4.79 3.05
N LEU A 237 8.09 -3.54 3.47
CA LEU A 237 7.10 -2.62 2.88
C LEU A 237 7.36 -2.38 1.39
N THR A 238 8.63 -2.20 1.00
CA THR A 238 9.04 -2.03 -0.40
C THR A 238 8.78 -3.30 -1.20
N THR A 239 9.17 -4.45 -0.66
CA THR A 239 8.92 -5.78 -1.27
C THR A 239 7.43 -6.04 -1.45
N VAL A 240 6.61 -5.75 -0.44
CA VAL A 240 5.14 -5.88 -0.53
C VAL A 240 4.59 -4.94 -1.61
N ARG A 241 5.02 -3.67 -1.67
CA ARG A 241 4.60 -2.75 -2.75
C ARG A 241 4.91 -3.29 -4.14
N ASN A 242 6.12 -3.80 -4.34
CA ASN A 242 6.52 -4.38 -5.63
C ASN A 242 5.66 -5.60 -5.97
N ARG A 243 5.45 -6.51 -5.03
CA ARG A 243 4.59 -7.70 -5.22
C ARG A 243 3.15 -7.34 -5.56
N VAL A 244 2.62 -6.28 -4.94
CA VAL A 244 1.27 -5.85 -5.24
C VAL A 244 1.17 -5.22 -6.63
N ASN A 245 2.17 -4.46 -7.07
CA ASN A 245 2.18 -3.92 -8.43
C ASN A 245 2.17 -5.05 -9.49
N GLU A 246 2.83 -6.18 -9.19
CA GLU A 246 2.84 -7.35 -10.06
C GLU A 246 1.50 -8.09 -10.13
N LEU A 247 0.63 -7.94 -9.13
CA LEU A 247 -0.74 -8.47 -9.18
C LEU A 247 -1.62 -7.73 -10.22
N GLY A 248 -1.12 -6.64 -10.82
CA GLY A 248 -1.86 -5.86 -11.82
C GLY A 248 -3.04 -5.09 -11.24
N VAL A 249 -3.03 -4.83 -9.94
CA VAL A 249 -4.10 -4.14 -9.22
C VAL A 249 -4.01 -2.64 -9.46
N ALA A 250 -5.15 -2.00 -9.73
CA ALA A 250 -5.23 -0.55 -9.80
C ALA A 250 -5.13 0.06 -8.40
N GLU A 251 -4.08 0.85 -8.16
CA GLU A 251 -3.90 1.69 -6.96
C GLU A 251 -3.95 0.95 -5.60
N PRO A 252 -3.04 0.01 -5.33
CA PRO A 252 -2.98 -0.66 -4.04
C PRO A 252 -2.56 0.27 -2.89
N LEU A 253 -3.13 0.04 -1.71
CA LEU A 253 -2.70 0.72 -0.48
C LEU A 253 -1.77 -0.18 0.32
N VAL A 254 -0.50 0.20 0.43
CA VAL A 254 0.50 -0.52 1.23
C VAL A 254 1.13 0.43 2.24
N GLN A 255 0.80 0.24 3.51
CA GLN A 255 1.22 1.11 4.61
C GLN A 255 1.70 0.32 5.83
N ARG A 256 2.53 0.95 6.65
CA ARG A 256 2.92 0.40 7.95
C ARG A 256 1.78 0.62 8.95
N GLN A 257 1.48 -0.40 9.75
CA GLN A 257 0.54 -0.33 10.88
C GLN A 257 1.27 -0.71 12.18
N GLY A 258 1.47 0.27 13.07
CA GLY A 258 2.21 0.03 14.31
C GLY A 258 3.69 -0.29 14.10
N ALA A 259 4.29 -1.03 15.05
CA ALA A 259 5.75 -1.25 15.08
C ALA A 259 6.21 -2.34 14.08
N ASN A 260 5.45 -3.44 13.96
CA ASN A 260 5.86 -4.65 13.23
C ASN A 260 4.84 -5.14 12.17
N ARG A 261 3.80 -4.37 11.84
CA ARG A 261 2.77 -4.81 10.87
C ARG A 261 2.71 -3.93 9.63
N ILE A 262 2.25 -4.53 8.54
CA ILE A 262 2.05 -3.92 7.22
C ILE A 262 0.61 -4.20 6.81
N VAL A 263 -0.15 -3.15 6.55
CA VAL A 263 -1.50 -3.24 6.00
C VAL A 263 -1.43 -3.18 4.47
N VAL A 264 -2.17 -4.08 3.82
CA VAL A 264 -2.25 -4.20 2.37
C VAL A 264 -3.72 -4.24 1.98
N GLU A 265 -4.17 -3.27 1.18
CA GLU A 265 -5.51 -3.26 0.61
C GLU A 265 -5.40 -3.32 -0.90
N LEU A 266 -6.10 -4.29 -1.49
CA LEU A 266 -6.12 -4.56 -2.92
C LEU A 266 -7.54 -4.39 -3.46
N PRO A 267 -7.92 -3.16 -3.87
CA PRO A 267 -9.20 -2.90 -4.49
C PRO A 267 -9.40 -3.73 -5.77
N GLY A 268 -10.57 -4.31 -5.96
CA GLY A 268 -10.93 -5.06 -7.16
C GLY A 268 -10.28 -6.45 -7.30
N VAL A 269 -9.41 -6.88 -6.37
CA VAL A 269 -8.86 -8.24 -6.36
C VAL A 269 -9.86 -9.21 -5.76
N GLN A 270 -10.20 -10.24 -6.54
CA GLN A 270 -11.23 -11.20 -6.15
C GLN A 270 -10.65 -12.58 -5.82
N ASP A 271 -9.49 -12.93 -6.36
CA ASP A 271 -8.77 -14.15 -6.02
C ASP A 271 -7.85 -13.89 -4.82
N THR A 272 -8.39 -14.11 -3.62
CA THR A 272 -7.66 -14.00 -2.35
C THR A 272 -6.50 -14.97 -2.28
N ALA A 273 -6.67 -16.18 -2.81
CA ALA A 273 -5.67 -17.23 -2.75
C ALA A 273 -4.45 -16.89 -3.62
N GLU A 274 -4.67 -16.36 -4.81
CA GLU A 274 -3.60 -15.87 -5.69
C GLU A 274 -2.85 -14.70 -5.05
N ALA A 275 -3.58 -13.71 -4.51
CA ALA A 275 -2.97 -12.57 -3.82
C ALA A 275 -2.16 -13.01 -2.60
N LYS A 276 -2.72 -13.91 -1.78
CA LYS A 276 -2.05 -14.50 -0.62
C LYS A 276 -0.80 -15.29 -1.01
N ARG A 277 -0.86 -16.04 -2.10
CA ARG A 277 0.29 -16.78 -2.65
C ARG A 277 1.41 -15.84 -3.06
N ILE A 278 1.12 -14.72 -3.70
CA ILE A 278 2.14 -13.76 -4.16
C ILE A 278 2.71 -12.95 -3.00
N LEU A 279 1.86 -12.48 -2.08
CA LEU A 279 2.29 -11.69 -0.92
C LEU A 279 2.99 -12.53 0.14
N GLY A 280 2.52 -13.76 0.38
CA GLY A 280 3.01 -14.66 1.42
C GLY A 280 4.23 -15.48 1.03
N LYS A 281 4.59 -15.56 -0.25
CA LYS A 281 5.77 -16.32 -0.68
C LYS A 281 7.05 -15.68 -0.16
N THR A 282 7.70 -16.29 0.81
CA THR A 282 9.03 -15.87 1.27
C THR A 282 10.10 -16.50 0.38
N ALA A 283 10.19 -16.03 -0.87
CA ALA A 283 11.26 -16.44 -1.77
C ALA A 283 12.46 -15.52 -1.57
N ASN A 284 13.56 -16.07 -1.06
CA ASN A 284 14.86 -15.41 -1.12
C ASN A 284 15.78 -16.20 -2.06
N LEU A 285 16.63 -15.47 -2.78
CA LEU A 285 17.72 -16.08 -3.53
C LEU A 285 19.04 -15.76 -2.85
N GLU A 286 19.90 -16.77 -2.79
CA GLU A 286 21.31 -16.60 -2.44
C GLU A 286 22.18 -17.05 -3.59
N PHE A 287 23.18 -16.24 -3.91
CA PHE A 287 24.20 -16.55 -4.90
C PHE A 287 25.47 -16.93 -4.16
N ARG A 288 25.96 -18.15 -4.41
CA ARG A 288 27.14 -18.71 -3.73
C ARG A 288 28.05 -19.42 -4.75
N LEU A 289 29.33 -19.55 -4.44
CA LEU A 289 30.26 -20.34 -5.27
C LEU A 289 30.05 -21.83 -5.04
N GLY A 290 30.09 -22.62 -6.10
CA GLY A 290 30.15 -24.08 -6.02
C GLY A 290 31.49 -24.51 -5.41
N ALA A 291 31.43 -25.53 -4.55
CA ALA A 291 32.63 -26.05 -3.92
C ALA A 291 33.53 -26.76 -4.95
N GLY A 292 34.83 -26.52 -4.87
CA GLY A 292 35.85 -27.28 -5.57
C GLY A 292 36.12 -28.64 -4.91
N PRO A 293 36.84 -29.54 -5.60
CA PRO A 293 37.19 -30.86 -5.06
C PRO A 293 38.01 -30.81 -3.76
N ASP A 294 38.82 -29.77 -3.60
CA ASP A 294 39.77 -29.59 -2.48
C ASP A 294 39.21 -28.72 -1.33
N ASP A 295 37.97 -28.24 -1.45
CA ASP A 295 37.37 -27.36 -0.45
C ASP A 295 37.02 -28.14 0.84
N SER A 296 37.32 -27.53 1.99
CA SER A 296 37.07 -28.14 3.29
C SER A 296 35.58 -28.35 3.56
N LYS A 297 35.23 -29.49 4.19
CA LYS A 297 33.87 -29.76 4.68
C LYS A 297 33.38 -28.74 5.71
N GLY A 298 34.29 -28.00 6.36
CA GLY A 298 33.94 -26.93 7.31
C GLY A 298 33.47 -25.63 6.65
N THR A 299 33.82 -25.41 5.38
CA THR A 299 33.50 -24.19 4.61
C THR A 299 32.43 -24.43 3.55
N THR A 300 31.96 -25.66 3.41
CA THR A 300 30.97 -26.08 2.42
C THR A 300 29.68 -26.57 3.08
N GLU A 301 28.60 -26.58 2.31
CA GLU A 301 27.26 -27.03 2.69
C GLU A 301 26.65 -27.77 1.50
N MET A 302 25.96 -28.89 1.76
CA MET A 302 25.33 -29.70 0.72
C MET A 302 23.89 -29.24 0.52
N PHE A 303 23.49 -29.05 -0.73
CA PHE A 303 22.12 -28.71 -1.08
C PHE A 303 21.57 -29.66 -2.16
N GLU A 304 20.31 -30.01 -2.02
CA GLU A 304 19.57 -30.74 -3.06
C GLU A 304 19.15 -29.80 -4.18
N PHE A 305 19.07 -30.32 -5.40
CA PHE A 305 18.46 -29.60 -6.50
C PHE A 305 16.94 -29.51 -6.31
N ARG A 306 16.34 -28.40 -6.76
CA ARG A 306 14.88 -28.26 -6.77
C ARG A 306 14.23 -29.31 -7.68
N GLU A 307 14.90 -29.63 -8.78
CA GLU A 307 14.54 -30.70 -9.69
C GLU A 307 15.02 -32.06 -9.16
N GLY A 308 14.15 -33.06 -9.24
CA GLY A 308 14.49 -34.44 -8.87
C GLY A 308 15.47 -35.07 -9.86
N GLY A 309 16.28 -36.03 -9.37
CA GLY A 309 17.15 -36.84 -10.22
C GLY A 309 18.59 -36.32 -10.39
N ARG A 310 18.94 -35.16 -9.85
CA ARG A 310 20.33 -34.70 -9.73
C ARG A 310 20.85 -34.93 -8.30
N PRO A 311 22.08 -35.46 -8.13
CA PRO A 311 22.66 -35.62 -6.80
C PRO A 311 22.89 -34.26 -6.14
N ALA A 312 22.82 -34.21 -4.81
CA ALA A 312 23.11 -33.00 -4.06
C ALA A 312 24.51 -32.44 -4.39
N ALA A 313 24.63 -31.12 -4.44
CA ALA A 313 25.89 -30.46 -4.75
C ALA A 313 26.43 -29.71 -3.53
N ALA A 314 27.76 -29.72 -3.40
CA ALA A 314 28.47 -28.95 -2.39
C ALA A 314 28.62 -27.49 -2.85
N VAL A 315 28.27 -26.56 -1.99
CA VAL A 315 28.34 -25.12 -2.22
C VAL A 315 29.11 -24.48 -1.07
N GLU A 316 29.89 -23.45 -1.35
CA GLU A 316 30.55 -22.66 -0.29
C GLU A 316 29.51 -21.99 0.62
N ARG A 317 29.85 -21.83 1.90
CA ARG A 317 29.03 -21.07 2.86
C ARG A 317 29.09 -19.56 2.64
N GLY A 318 30.07 -19.07 1.88
CA GLY A 318 30.23 -17.67 1.55
C GLY A 318 29.12 -17.17 0.64
N LEU A 319 28.42 -16.12 1.08
CA LEU A 319 27.40 -15.43 0.30
C LEU A 319 28.07 -14.40 -0.63
N ILE A 320 27.75 -14.42 -1.92
CA ILE A 320 28.18 -13.38 -2.87
C ILE A 320 27.20 -12.21 -2.79
N ILE A 321 25.93 -12.47 -3.12
CA ILE A 321 24.82 -11.51 -3.07
C ILE A 321 23.52 -12.24 -2.75
N THR A 322 22.49 -11.47 -2.41
CA THR A 322 21.11 -11.92 -2.19
C THR A 322 20.15 -11.30 -3.21
N GLY A 323 18.95 -11.88 -3.31
CA GLY A 323 17.90 -11.41 -4.23
C GLY A 323 17.35 -10.01 -3.95
N ASP A 324 17.62 -9.41 -2.79
CA ASP A 324 17.27 -8.02 -2.48
C ASP A 324 18.10 -6.99 -3.27
N GLN A 325 19.25 -7.38 -3.81
CA GLN A 325 20.09 -6.55 -4.68
C GLN A 325 19.70 -6.62 -6.16
N VAL A 326 18.58 -7.31 -6.48
CA VAL A 326 18.04 -7.41 -7.83
C VAL A 326 17.08 -6.26 -8.08
N THR A 327 17.34 -5.48 -9.13
CA THR A 327 16.52 -4.32 -9.54
C THR A 327 15.48 -4.68 -10.59
N ASP A 328 15.81 -5.60 -11.50
CA ASP A 328 14.90 -6.10 -12.52
C ASP A 328 15.20 -7.57 -12.84
N ALA A 329 14.15 -8.31 -13.20
CA ALA A 329 14.26 -9.69 -13.66
C ALA A 329 13.17 -10.00 -14.67
N LYS A 330 13.58 -10.59 -15.81
CA LYS A 330 12.71 -10.88 -16.95
C LYS A 330 12.95 -12.29 -17.47
N ALA A 331 11.87 -13.07 -17.56
CA ALA A 331 11.87 -14.33 -18.27
C ALA A 331 12.06 -14.07 -19.78
N SER A 332 12.91 -14.87 -20.41
CA SER A 332 13.26 -14.80 -21.83
C SER A 332 13.56 -16.22 -22.32
N PHE A 333 13.73 -16.38 -23.62
CA PHE A 333 14.30 -17.58 -24.22
C PHE A 333 15.73 -17.33 -24.68
N ASP A 334 16.55 -18.37 -24.67
CA ASP A 334 17.86 -18.37 -25.32
C ASP A 334 17.72 -18.59 -26.84
N GLU A 335 18.84 -18.53 -27.57
CA GLU A 335 18.89 -18.73 -29.02
C GLU A 335 18.45 -20.13 -29.47
N HIS A 336 18.34 -21.08 -28.54
CA HIS A 336 17.90 -22.45 -28.77
C HIS A 336 16.47 -22.71 -28.26
N GLY A 337 15.73 -21.66 -27.87
CA GLY A 337 14.37 -21.77 -27.37
C GLY A 337 14.24 -22.31 -25.94
N ARG A 338 15.34 -22.37 -25.16
CA ARG A 338 15.30 -22.77 -23.75
C ARG A 338 14.98 -21.56 -22.87
N PRO A 339 14.17 -21.71 -21.82
CA PRO A 339 13.84 -20.61 -20.93
C PRO A 339 15.06 -20.17 -20.10
N GLN A 340 15.22 -18.86 -19.96
CA GLN A 340 16.24 -18.20 -19.13
C GLN A 340 15.64 -17.01 -18.38
N VAL A 341 16.28 -16.56 -17.32
CA VAL A 341 15.92 -15.31 -16.63
C VAL A 341 17.09 -14.34 -16.71
N ASN A 342 16.84 -13.17 -17.31
CA ASN A 342 17.78 -12.06 -17.33
C ASN A 342 17.65 -11.27 -16.03
N ILE A 343 18.76 -10.99 -15.37
CA ILE A 343 18.82 -10.32 -14.06
C ILE A 343 19.64 -9.04 -14.19
N ASN A 344 19.11 -7.98 -13.60
CA ASN A 344 19.81 -6.73 -13.38
C ASN A 344 19.97 -6.48 -11.87
N LEU A 345 21.19 -6.22 -11.44
CA LEU A 345 21.55 -5.89 -10.06
C LEU A 345 21.64 -4.37 -9.89
N ASP A 346 21.54 -3.92 -8.64
CA ASP A 346 21.90 -2.55 -8.28
C ASP A 346 23.43 -2.34 -8.38
N GLY A 347 23.88 -1.09 -8.15
CA GLY A 347 25.30 -0.76 -8.24
C GLY A 347 26.17 -1.52 -7.24
N HIS A 348 25.67 -1.78 -6.03
CA HIS A 348 26.42 -2.47 -4.98
C HIS A 348 26.54 -3.97 -5.26
N GLY A 349 25.43 -4.61 -5.63
CA GLY A 349 25.40 -6.02 -6.01
C GLY A 349 26.19 -6.31 -7.28
N GLY A 350 26.15 -5.41 -8.26
CA GLY A 350 27.00 -5.51 -9.44
C GLY A 350 28.50 -5.48 -9.12
N GLU A 351 28.92 -4.66 -8.14
CA GLU A 351 30.32 -4.63 -7.69
C GLU A 351 30.71 -5.90 -6.96
N LEU A 352 29.87 -6.38 -6.03
CA LEU A 352 30.09 -7.63 -5.29
C LEU A 352 30.19 -8.84 -6.24
N MET A 353 29.27 -8.92 -7.20
CA MET A 353 29.24 -9.98 -8.21
C MET A 353 30.50 -9.94 -9.10
N SER A 354 30.89 -8.75 -9.56
CA SER A 354 32.10 -8.57 -10.38
C SER A 354 33.36 -8.96 -9.63
N ARG A 355 33.48 -8.54 -8.36
CA ARG A 355 34.60 -8.89 -7.49
C ARG A 355 34.66 -10.40 -7.24
N ALA A 356 33.52 -11.01 -6.94
CA ALA A 356 33.45 -12.44 -6.66
C ALA A 356 33.73 -13.29 -7.90
N THR A 357 33.29 -12.89 -9.09
CA THR A 357 33.44 -13.69 -10.32
C THR A 357 34.77 -13.47 -11.04
N ARG A 358 35.41 -12.31 -10.91
CA ARG A 358 36.68 -11.98 -11.59
C ARG A 358 37.79 -13.01 -11.36
N SER A 359 37.93 -13.51 -10.12
CA SER A 359 38.93 -14.52 -9.76
C SER A 359 38.40 -15.96 -9.80
N ASN A 360 37.14 -16.17 -10.17
CA ASN A 360 36.45 -17.46 -10.10
C ASN A 360 35.86 -17.89 -11.45
N VAL A 361 36.38 -17.36 -12.57
CA VAL A 361 36.04 -17.82 -13.91
C VAL A 361 36.42 -19.30 -14.06
N GLY A 362 35.52 -20.10 -14.61
CA GLY A 362 35.64 -21.56 -14.72
C GLY A 362 35.08 -22.33 -13.51
N ARG A 363 34.79 -21.66 -12.38
CA ARG A 363 34.11 -22.28 -11.24
C ARG A 363 32.60 -22.26 -11.42
N SER A 364 31.91 -23.17 -10.74
CA SER A 364 30.43 -23.18 -10.70
C SER A 364 29.91 -22.11 -9.75
N MET A 365 28.77 -21.53 -10.08
CA MET A 365 27.99 -20.65 -9.21
C MET A 365 26.63 -21.29 -8.98
N ALA A 366 26.26 -21.41 -7.71
CA ALA A 366 24.96 -21.92 -7.28
C ALA A 366 24.02 -20.75 -7.02
N VAL A 367 22.81 -20.86 -7.55
CA VAL A 367 21.67 -20.03 -7.17
C VAL A 367 20.78 -20.90 -6.30
N ILE A 368 20.66 -20.52 -5.03
CA ILE A 368 19.89 -21.24 -4.03
C ILE A 368 18.57 -20.51 -3.83
N PHE A 369 17.47 -21.21 -4.08
CA PHE A 369 16.14 -20.76 -3.76
C PHE A 369 15.79 -21.18 -2.35
N ILE A 370 15.41 -20.20 -1.53
CA ILE A 370 14.99 -20.39 -0.16
C ILE A 370 13.51 -20.11 -0.11
N GLU A 371 12.73 -21.18 0.12
CA GLU A 371 11.30 -21.09 0.39
C GLU A 371 11.09 -21.26 1.89
N GLN A 372 10.24 -20.44 2.49
CA GLN A 372 9.77 -20.69 3.85
C GLN A 372 8.29 -21.05 3.78
N ARG A 373 7.96 -22.22 4.32
CA ARG A 373 6.58 -22.69 4.37
C ARG A 373 6.04 -22.50 5.77
N PRO A 374 4.91 -21.80 5.94
CA PRO A 374 4.25 -21.73 7.22
C PRO A 374 3.82 -23.15 7.62
N THR A 375 4.17 -23.55 8.83
CA THR A 375 3.80 -24.81 9.47
C THR A 375 3.15 -24.49 10.79
N THR A 376 1.93 -24.98 11.01
CA THR A 376 1.25 -24.79 12.29
C THR A 376 1.78 -25.82 13.29
N THR A 377 2.43 -25.33 14.34
CA THR A 377 2.84 -26.14 15.50
C THR A 377 1.99 -25.76 16.70
N TYR A 378 1.52 -26.73 17.47
CA TYR A 378 0.76 -26.45 18.69
C TYR A 378 1.72 -26.35 19.87
N THR A 379 1.67 -25.24 20.61
CA THR A 379 2.42 -25.07 21.85
C THR A 379 1.44 -24.92 23.00
N LYS A 380 1.69 -25.66 24.09
CA LYS A 380 0.94 -25.53 25.33
C LYS A 380 1.25 -24.18 25.97
N GLN A 381 0.26 -23.30 26.02
CA GLN A 381 0.35 -22.05 26.78
C GLN A 381 -0.71 -22.05 27.87
N MET A 382 -0.35 -21.51 29.04
CA MET A 382 -1.33 -21.22 30.08
C MET A 382 -2.13 -19.97 29.68
N VAL A 383 -3.37 -20.18 29.27
CA VAL A 383 -4.33 -19.08 29.03
C VAL A 383 -5.33 -19.13 30.16
N ASN A 384 -5.33 -18.11 31.03
CA ASN A 384 -6.21 -18.03 32.21
C ASN A 384 -6.09 -19.21 33.19
N GLY A 385 -4.88 -19.73 33.41
CA GLY A 385 -4.63 -20.83 34.36
C GLY A 385 -5.00 -22.23 33.86
N VAL A 386 -5.41 -22.37 32.59
CA VAL A 386 -5.68 -23.65 31.93
C VAL A 386 -4.67 -23.86 30.80
N GLU A 387 -4.02 -25.03 30.75
CA GLU A 387 -3.18 -25.41 29.61
C GLU A 387 -4.06 -25.53 28.36
N LYS A 388 -3.79 -24.71 27.34
CA LYS A 388 -4.45 -24.79 26.05
C LYS A 388 -3.40 -24.90 24.95
N ASP A 389 -3.65 -25.79 24.00
CA ASP A 389 -2.85 -25.87 22.78
C ASP A 389 -3.14 -24.64 21.93
N VAL A 390 -2.16 -23.73 21.87
CA VAL A 390 -2.23 -22.54 21.03
C VAL A 390 -1.51 -22.84 19.71
N PRO A 391 -2.16 -22.67 18.55
CA PRO A 391 -1.50 -22.80 17.26
C PRO A 391 -0.48 -21.66 17.10
N VAL A 392 0.80 -22.00 17.09
CA VAL A 392 1.90 -21.09 16.76
C VAL A 392 2.31 -21.38 15.32
N GLN A 393 2.21 -20.38 14.46
CA GLN A 393 2.74 -20.47 13.10
C GLN A 393 4.27 -20.40 13.17
N THR A 394 4.95 -21.48 12.83
CA THR A 394 6.40 -21.51 12.64
C THR A 394 6.70 -21.64 11.16
N PHE A 395 7.92 -21.33 10.76
CA PHE A 395 8.35 -21.43 9.37
C PHE A 395 9.39 -22.53 9.23
N LYS A 396 9.16 -23.45 8.28
CA LYS A 396 10.18 -24.40 7.85
C LYS A 396 10.88 -23.83 6.62
N GLU A 397 12.18 -23.63 6.73
CA GLU A 397 13.02 -23.23 5.59
C GLU A 397 13.38 -24.46 4.75
N GLU A 398 13.13 -24.38 3.45
CA GLU A 398 13.62 -25.31 2.45
C GLU A 398 14.58 -24.57 1.51
N LYS A 399 15.82 -25.04 1.45
CA LYS A 399 16.87 -24.48 0.58
C LYS A 399 17.17 -25.46 -0.53
N LYS A 400 16.95 -25.06 -1.78
CA LYS A 400 17.19 -25.91 -2.95
C LYS A 400 17.95 -25.17 -4.03
N ILE A 401 18.87 -25.84 -4.71
CA ILE A 401 19.58 -25.28 -5.86
C ILE A 401 18.62 -25.23 -7.05
N ILE A 402 18.41 -24.04 -7.62
CA ILE A 402 17.65 -23.85 -8.85
C ILE A 402 18.54 -23.80 -10.08
N SER A 403 19.79 -23.37 -9.93
CA SER A 403 20.76 -23.39 -11.01
C SER A 403 22.17 -23.55 -10.46
N LEU A 404 22.94 -24.42 -11.08
CA LEU A 404 24.37 -24.60 -10.83
C LEU A 404 25.08 -24.51 -12.17
N ALA A 405 25.62 -23.32 -12.47
CA ALA A 405 26.18 -23.01 -13.79
C ALA A 405 27.62 -22.54 -13.67
N THR A 406 28.45 -22.86 -14.68
CA THR A 406 29.84 -22.44 -14.73
C THR A 406 29.95 -20.96 -15.10
N ILE A 407 30.77 -20.21 -14.34
CA ILE A 407 31.09 -18.81 -14.63
C ILE A 407 31.99 -18.77 -15.87
N GLN A 408 31.48 -18.28 -16.99
CA GLN A 408 32.24 -18.21 -18.25
C GLN A 408 33.07 -16.93 -18.38
N SER A 409 32.64 -15.86 -17.74
CA SER A 409 33.30 -14.55 -17.74
C SER A 409 33.01 -13.82 -16.43
N PRO A 410 33.78 -12.78 -16.05
CA PRO A 410 33.41 -11.91 -14.95
C PRO A 410 32.01 -11.33 -15.17
N LEU A 411 31.12 -11.50 -14.19
CA LEU A 411 29.74 -11.03 -14.26
C LEU A 411 29.65 -9.63 -13.66
N GLY A 412 29.07 -8.69 -14.41
CA GLY A 412 28.82 -7.33 -13.93
C GLY A 412 27.49 -7.21 -13.20
N SER A 413 26.82 -6.08 -13.38
CA SER A 413 25.46 -5.86 -12.89
C SER A 413 24.37 -6.59 -13.68
N GLN A 414 24.71 -7.19 -14.84
CA GLN A 414 23.76 -7.92 -15.68
C GLN A 414 24.27 -9.32 -15.97
N PHE A 415 23.42 -10.32 -15.74
CA PHE A 415 23.71 -11.72 -16.07
C PHE A 415 22.40 -12.50 -16.28
N ARG A 416 22.51 -13.76 -16.71
CA ARG A 416 21.35 -14.64 -16.99
C ARG A 416 21.44 -15.95 -16.21
N ILE A 417 20.30 -16.41 -15.71
CA ILE A 417 20.12 -17.76 -15.15
C ILE A 417 19.57 -18.66 -16.26
N THR A 418 20.28 -19.74 -16.56
CA THR A 418 19.88 -20.75 -17.55
C THR A 418 19.62 -22.10 -16.89
N GLY A 419 19.03 -23.03 -17.64
CA GLY A 419 18.73 -24.39 -17.16
C GLY A 419 17.46 -24.49 -16.31
N LEU A 420 16.47 -23.64 -16.58
CA LEU A 420 15.15 -23.67 -15.94
C LEU A 420 14.20 -24.61 -16.70
N ASN A 421 13.23 -25.21 -16.00
CA ASN A 421 12.30 -26.15 -16.60
C ASN A 421 11.00 -25.47 -16.99
N GLY A 422 10.88 -25.17 -18.29
CA GLY A 422 9.68 -24.60 -18.88
C GLY A 422 9.48 -23.11 -18.59
N GLN A 423 8.52 -22.53 -19.31
CA GLN A 423 8.22 -21.10 -19.27
C GLN A 423 7.64 -20.67 -17.91
N GLY A 424 6.76 -21.48 -17.32
CA GLY A 424 6.13 -21.18 -16.03
C GLY A 424 7.13 -20.97 -14.88
N GLU A 425 8.17 -21.80 -14.79
CA GLU A 425 9.21 -21.66 -13.76
C GLU A 425 10.04 -20.38 -13.96
N SER A 426 10.40 -20.06 -15.21
CA SER A 426 11.15 -18.84 -15.51
C SER A 426 10.37 -17.57 -15.20
N SER A 427 9.07 -17.55 -15.50
CA SER A 427 8.17 -16.43 -15.17
C SER A 427 7.98 -16.30 -13.66
N GLU A 428 7.81 -17.41 -12.95
CA GLU A 428 7.71 -17.41 -11.48
C GLU A 428 8.99 -16.90 -10.83
N LEU A 429 10.15 -17.38 -11.28
CA LEU A 429 11.44 -16.93 -10.76
C LEU A 429 11.68 -15.45 -11.04
N ALA A 430 11.38 -14.99 -12.26
CA ALA A 430 11.51 -13.58 -12.63
C ALA A 430 10.60 -12.68 -11.78
N LEU A 431 9.35 -13.10 -11.53
CA LEU A 431 8.42 -12.39 -10.66
C LEU A 431 8.98 -12.26 -9.23
N LEU A 432 9.44 -13.37 -8.65
CA LEU A 432 9.96 -13.38 -7.28
C LEU A 432 11.24 -12.55 -7.13
N LEU A 433 12.08 -12.53 -8.17
CA LEU A 433 13.27 -11.69 -8.23
C LEU A 433 12.97 -10.20 -8.32
N ARG A 434 12.01 -9.80 -9.16
CA ARG A 434 11.62 -8.40 -9.32
C ARG A 434 10.87 -7.87 -8.11
N ALA A 435 10.10 -8.74 -7.46
CA ALA A 435 9.47 -8.47 -6.17
C ALA A 435 10.50 -8.17 -5.08
N GLY A 436 11.69 -8.76 -5.17
CA GLY A 436 12.77 -8.63 -4.20
C GLY A 436 12.60 -9.57 -3.00
N GLY A 437 13.72 -9.76 -2.30
CA GLY A 437 13.78 -10.52 -1.04
C GLY A 437 13.04 -9.83 0.10
N LEU A 438 12.57 -10.62 1.07
CA LEU A 438 12.11 -10.10 2.36
C LEU A 438 13.31 -9.97 3.31
N ALA A 439 13.38 -8.87 4.05
CA ALA A 439 14.35 -8.72 5.14
C ALA A 439 14.04 -9.66 6.30
N ALA A 440 12.75 -9.93 6.54
CA ALA A 440 12.30 -10.89 7.54
C ALA A 440 11.03 -11.64 7.08
N PRO A 441 10.79 -12.85 7.59
CA PRO A 441 9.55 -13.57 7.35
C PRO A 441 8.33 -12.74 7.74
N MET A 442 7.20 -12.94 7.03
CA MET A 442 5.93 -12.32 7.38
C MET A 442 4.82 -13.36 7.37
N TYR A 443 3.84 -13.18 8.25
CA TYR A 443 2.62 -14.00 8.28
C TYR A 443 1.37 -13.12 8.21
N PHE A 444 0.27 -13.69 7.73
CA PHE A 444 -1.02 -13.03 7.71
C PHE A 444 -1.62 -13.08 9.12
N ALA A 445 -1.66 -11.94 9.79
CA ALA A 445 -2.31 -11.77 11.09
C ALA A 445 -3.83 -11.62 10.95
N GLU A 446 -4.29 -10.96 9.88
CA GLU A 446 -5.72 -10.77 9.57
C GLU A 446 -5.96 -10.82 8.06
N GLU A 447 -7.11 -11.36 7.66
CA GLU A 447 -7.57 -11.42 6.27
C GLU A 447 -9.06 -11.07 6.21
N ARG A 448 -9.43 -10.12 5.36
CA ARG A 448 -10.82 -9.74 5.12
C ARG A 448 -11.06 -9.56 3.62
N THR A 449 -12.14 -10.14 3.12
CA THR A 449 -12.53 -10.05 1.71
C THR A 449 -13.91 -9.44 1.61
N ILE A 450 -14.07 -8.49 0.69
CA ILE A 450 -15.34 -7.80 0.43
C ILE A 450 -15.68 -8.00 -1.05
N GLY A 451 -16.87 -8.54 -1.31
CA GLY A 451 -17.35 -8.74 -2.67
C GLY A 451 -17.66 -7.41 -3.38
N PRO A 452 -17.34 -7.25 -4.68
CA PRO A 452 -17.66 -6.04 -5.42
C PRO A 452 -19.17 -5.70 -5.47
N SER A 453 -20.04 -6.73 -5.47
CA SER A 453 -21.50 -6.54 -5.45
C SER A 453 -21.99 -5.88 -4.16
N LEU A 454 -21.39 -6.23 -3.00
CA LEU A 454 -21.70 -5.58 -1.73
C LEU A 454 -21.23 -4.12 -1.73
N GLY A 455 -20.07 -3.84 -2.32
CA GLY A 455 -19.56 -2.48 -2.47
C GLY A 455 -20.45 -1.60 -3.33
N ALA A 456 -20.87 -2.09 -4.51
CA ALA A 456 -21.78 -1.37 -5.40
C ALA A 456 -23.13 -1.07 -4.74
N ASP A 457 -23.74 -2.06 -4.07
CA ASP A 457 -25.01 -1.88 -3.35
C ASP A 457 -24.88 -0.85 -2.20
N ASN A 458 -23.75 -0.87 -1.48
CA ASN A 458 -23.43 0.13 -0.47
C ASN A 458 -23.29 1.54 -1.04
N ILE A 459 -22.69 1.71 -2.22
CA ILE A 459 -22.62 3.01 -2.91
C ILE A 459 -24.02 3.49 -3.27
N THR A 460 -24.85 2.66 -3.90
CA THR A 460 -26.21 3.03 -4.31
C THR A 460 -27.05 3.46 -3.10
N LYS A 461 -27.08 2.64 -2.05
CA LYS A 461 -27.79 2.98 -0.80
C LYS A 461 -27.25 4.24 -0.14
N GLY A 462 -25.94 4.46 -0.19
CA GLY A 462 -25.29 5.64 0.34
C GLY A 462 -25.67 6.94 -0.40
N ILE A 463 -25.72 6.88 -1.74
CA ILE A 463 -26.20 7.97 -2.58
C ILE A 463 -27.67 8.25 -2.30
N ASP A 464 -28.51 7.21 -2.27
CA ASP A 464 -29.95 7.33 -1.99
C ASP A 464 -30.19 7.96 -0.62
N ALA A 465 -29.49 7.49 0.43
CA ALA A 465 -29.58 8.05 1.77
C ALA A 465 -29.16 9.53 1.81
N SER A 466 -28.12 9.89 1.05
CA SER A 466 -27.66 11.29 0.94
C SER A 466 -28.69 12.17 0.21
N LEU A 467 -29.30 11.67 -0.87
CA LEU A 467 -30.33 12.41 -1.61
C LEU A 467 -31.60 12.61 -0.78
N TRP A 468 -32.08 11.56 -0.11
CA TRP A 468 -33.23 11.66 0.81
C TRP A 468 -32.94 12.57 1.99
N GLY A 469 -31.74 12.47 2.58
CA GLY A 469 -31.28 13.39 3.63
C GLY A 469 -31.31 14.84 3.17
N MET A 470 -30.76 15.13 1.99
CA MET A 470 -30.75 16.47 1.42
C MET A 470 -32.16 16.97 1.18
N LEU A 471 -33.05 16.14 0.63
CA LEU A 471 -34.43 16.50 0.36
C LEU A 471 -35.18 16.85 1.65
N PHE A 472 -35.17 15.97 2.65
CA PHE A 472 -35.90 16.20 3.89
C PHE A 472 -35.37 17.40 4.68
N VAL A 473 -34.05 17.56 4.74
CA VAL A 473 -33.42 18.70 5.41
C VAL A 473 -33.76 20.01 4.68
N SER A 474 -33.71 20.02 3.35
CA SER A 474 -34.08 21.20 2.55
C SER A 474 -35.55 21.58 2.74
N LEU A 475 -36.47 20.60 2.70
CA LEU A 475 -37.90 20.82 2.94
C LEU A 475 -38.15 21.37 4.35
N PHE A 476 -37.46 20.83 5.36
CA PHE A 476 -37.59 21.27 6.75
C PHE A 476 -37.17 22.74 6.93
N ILE A 477 -35.99 23.12 6.43
CA ILE A 477 -35.52 24.52 6.55
C ILE A 477 -36.40 25.45 5.72
N MET A 478 -36.84 25.03 4.53
CA MET A 478 -37.71 25.83 3.68
C MET A 478 -39.09 26.06 4.33
N ALA A 479 -39.63 25.07 5.05
CA ALA A 479 -40.88 25.20 5.79
C ALA A 479 -40.74 26.21 6.95
N ILE A 480 -39.64 26.15 7.71
CA ILE A 480 -39.43 27.02 8.87
C ILE A 480 -39.02 28.43 8.45
N TYR A 481 -38.02 28.55 7.57
CA TYR A 481 -37.35 29.81 7.23
C TYR A 481 -37.74 30.41 5.87
N ARG A 482 -38.69 29.79 5.17
CA ARG A 482 -39.26 30.29 3.90
C ARG A 482 -38.16 30.62 2.88
N PHE A 483 -38.00 31.91 2.55
CA PHE A 483 -37.04 32.36 1.55
C PHE A 483 -35.58 32.23 2.02
N PHE A 484 -35.31 32.46 3.31
CA PHE A 484 -33.98 32.19 3.88
C PHE A 484 -33.65 30.70 3.84
N GLY A 485 -34.67 29.84 3.95
CA GLY A 485 -34.50 28.40 3.75
C GLY A 485 -34.09 28.01 2.33
N LEU A 486 -34.53 28.75 1.30
CA LEU A 486 -34.04 28.55 -0.08
C LEU A 486 -32.55 28.89 -0.20
N ILE A 487 -32.10 29.99 0.41
CA ILE A 487 -30.68 30.38 0.44
C ILE A 487 -29.83 29.29 1.11
N ALA A 488 -30.27 28.79 2.26
CA ALA A 488 -29.59 27.70 2.96
C ALA A 488 -29.56 26.40 2.13
N THR A 489 -30.63 26.09 1.40
CA THR A 489 -30.69 24.92 0.51
C THR A 489 -29.65 25.04 -0.62
N VAL A 490 -29.52 26.21 -1.23
CA VAL A 490 -28.49 26.45 -2.27
C VAL A 490 -27.08 26.36 -1.66
N ALA A 491 -26.86 26.94 -0.48
CA ALA A 491 -25.59 26.84 0.22
C ALA A 491 -25.22 25.38 0.57
N LEU A 492 -26.21 24.57 0.96
CA LEU A 492 -26.04 23.13 1.23
C LEU A 492 -25.64 22.36 -0.03
N ALA A 493 -26.29 22.63 -1.17
CA ALA A 493 -25.92 22.01 -2.44
C ALA A 493 -24.49 22.38 -2.86
N LEU A 494 -24.11 23.65 -2.72
CA LEU A 494 -22.74 24.10 -2.98
C LEU A 494 -21.74 23.47 -2.01
N ASN A 495 -22.13 23.27 -0.75
CA ASN A 495 -21.29 22.59 0.24
C ASN A 495 -20.96 21.16 -0.19
N MET A 496 -21.95 20.42 -0.70
CA MET A 496 -21.74 19.07 -1.21
C MET A 496 -20.78 19.03 -2.40
N VAL A 497 -20.95 19.95 -3.36
CA VAL A 497 -20.05 20.08 -4.50
C VAL A 497 -18.62 20.37 -4.05
N MET A 498 -18.45 21.29 -3.10
CA MET A 498 -17.15 21.65 -2.54
C MET A 498 -16.50 20.50 -1.76
N LEU A 499 -17.29 19.71 -1.02
CA LEU A 499 -16.81 18.53 -0.30
C LEU A 499 -16.26 17.49 -1.27
N LEU A 500 -17.02 17.14 -2.31
CA LEU A 500 -16.58 16.21 -3.35
C LEU A 500 -15.34 16.71 -4.08
N ALA A 501 -15.25 18.01 -4.34
CA ALA A 501 -14.09 18.63 -4.97
C ALA A 501 -12.83 18.51 -4.10
N LEU A 502 -12.94 18.77 -2.79
CA LEU A 502 -11.81 18.62 -1.87
C LEU A 502 -11.37 17.15 -1.71
N MET A 503 -12.33 16.22 -1.65
CA MET A 503 -11.99 14.80 -1.60
C MET A 503 -11.24 14.35 -2.85
N SER A 504 -11.68 14.79 -4.03
CA SER A 504 -10.98 14.57 -5.31
C SER A 504 -9.58 15.20 -5.31
N LEU A 505 -9.47 16.48 -4.96
CA LEU A 505 -8.23 17.24 -5.03
C LEU A 505 -7.15 16.69 -4.09
N LEU A 506 -7.54 16.23 -2.90
CA LEU A 506 -6.63 15.64 -1.92
C LEU A 506 -6.38 14.14 -2.15
N GLY A 507 -7.07 13.53 -3.12
CA GLY A 507 -7.01 12.08 -3.35
C GLY A 507 -7.50 11.27 -2.15
N ALA A 508 -8.44 11.82 -1.38
CA ALA A 508 -8.99 11.17 -0.20
C ALA A 508 -9.85 9.96 -0.59
N THR A 509 -9.71 8.87 0.17
CA THR A 509 -10.46 7.64 -0.06
C THR A 509 -11.83 7.71 0.61
N LEU A 510 -12.90 7.59 -0.18
CA LEU A 510 -14.29 7.45 0.29
C LEU A 510 -14.53 6.02 0.76
N THR A 511 -14.95 5.85 2.02
CA THR A 511 -15.32 4.55 2.61
C THR A 511 -16.81 4.54 2.95
N LEU A 512 -17.38 3.39 3.32
CA LEU A 512 -18.78 3.33 3.77
C LEU A 512 -19.03 4.24 4.99
N PRO A 513 -18.19 4.21 6.06
CA PRO A 513 -18.25 5.23 7.09
C PRO A 513 -18.01 6.65 6.55
N GLY A 514 -17.14 6.83 5.56
CA GLY A 514 -16.97 8.12 4.86
C GLY A 514 -18.29 8.69 4.34
N ILE A 515 -19.13 7.87 3.69
CA ILE A 515 -20.47 8.27 3.23
C ILE A 515 -21.34 8.70 4.42
N ALA A 516 -21.31 7.98 5.54
CA ALA A 516 -22.01 8.41 6.76
C ALA A 516 -21.49 9.77 7.26
N GLY A 517 -20.20 10.05 7.10
CA GLY A 517 -19.59 11.36 7.34
C GLY A 517 -20.14 12.46 6.41
N ILE A 518 -20.38 12.16 5.13
CA ILE A 518 -21.07 13.08 4.20
C ILE A 518 -22.48 13.40 4.70
N VAL A 519 -23.24 12.37 5.10
CA VAL A 519 -24.61 12.56 5.61
C VAL A 519 -24.61 13.36 6.92
N LEU A 520 -23.69 13.07 7.83
CA LEU A 520 -23.53 13.80 9.09
C LEU A 520 -23.16 15.28 8.85
N THR A 521 -22.19 15.54 7.96
CA THR A 521 -21.76 16.91 7.63
C THR A 521 -22.85 17.69 6.91
N MET A 522 -23.71 17.04 6.13
CA MET A 522 -24.89 17.68 5.54
C MET A 522 -25.84 18.23 6.62
N GLY A 523 -26.10 17.46 7.68
CA GLY A 523 -26.90 17.92 8.82
C GLY A 523 -26.24 19.08 9.57
N MET A 524 -24.94 18.95 9.88
CA MET A 524 -24.18 20.00 10.58
C MET A 524 -24.03 21.29 9.73
N ALA A 525 -23.95 21.18 8.40
CA ALA A 525 -23.84 22.33 7.51
C ALA A 525 -25.08 23.22 7.52
N VAL A 526 -26.23 22.63 7.82
CA VAL A 526 -27.49 23.35 7.97
C VAL A 526 -27.57 24.06 9.31
N ASP A 527 -27.07 23.44 10.38
CA ASP A 527 -27.10 24.00 11.73
C ASP A 527 -26.46 25.39 11.79
N ALA A 528 -25.34 25.60 11.11
CA ALA A 528 -24.70 26.92 11.01
C ALA A 528 -25.63 27.98 10.39
N ASN A 529 -26.39 27.63 9.34
CA ASN A 529 -27.35 28.55 8.74
C ASN A 529 -28.56 28.79 9.66
N VAL A 530 -29.02 27.75 10.37
CA VAL A 530 -30.10 27.85 11.38
C VAL A 530 -29.73 28.80 12.50
N LEU A 531 -28.51 28.69 13.05
CA LEU A 531 -27.97 29.60 14.09
C LEU A 531 -27.91 31.06 13.63
N ILE A 532 -27.47 31.30 12.39
CA ILE A 532 -27.45 32.66 11.82
C ILE A 532 -28.89 33.18 11.70
N PHE A 533 -29.81 32.39 11.15
CA PHE A 533 -31.18 32.83 10.88
C PHE A 533 -31.99 33.03 12.16
N SER A 534 -31.83 32.16 13.17
CA SER A 534 -32.45 32.34 14.48
C SER A 534 -31.93 33.61 15.14
N ARG A 535 -30.62 33.88 15.08
CA ARG A 535 -30.06 35.11 15.64
C ARG A 535 -30.60 36.35 14.93
N ILE A 536 -30.72 36.32 13.60
CA ILE A 536 -31.35 37.43 12.86
C ILE A 536 -32.80 37.65 13.31
N ARG A 537 -33.58 36.57 13.51
CA ARG A 537 -34.96 36.68 14.03
C ARG A 537 -35.02 37.27 15.44
N GLU A 538 -34.15 36.82 16.35
CA GLU A 538 -34.05 37.36 17.72
C GLU A 538 -33.75 38.86 17.70
N GLU A 539 -32.78 39.27 16.88
CA GLU A 539 -32.38 40.67 16.79
C GLU A 539 -33.46 41.58 16.19
N ILE A 540 -34.27 41.07 15.26
CA ILE A 540 -35.46 41.78 14.74
C ILE A 540 -36.54 41.87 15.82
N ALA A 541 -36.76 40.80 16.58
CA ALA A 541 -37.72 40.77 17.68
C ALA A 541 -37.33 41.76 18.80
N ASN A 542 -36.03 41.97 19.03
CA ASN A 542 -35.48 42.98 19.93
C ASN A 542 -35.59 44.42 19.38
N GLY A 543 -36.22 44.63 18.23
CA GLY A 543 -36.49 45.94 17.65
C GLY A 543 -35.37 46.52 16.78
N MET A 544 -34.34 45.74 16.42
CA MET A 544 -33.33 46.22 15.48
C MET A 544 -33.86 46.31 14.05
N THR A 545 -33.32 47.27 13.29
CA THR A 545 -33.63 47.40 11.87
C THR A 545 -33.13 46.17 11.10
N VAL A 546 -33.84 45.77 10.05
CA VAL A 546 -33.54 44.60 9.21
C VAL A 546 -32.06 44.53 8.79
N GLN A 547 -31.49 45.64 8.34
CA GLN A 547 -30.09 45.69 7.92
C GLN A 547 -29.12 45.48 9.09
N ARG A 548 -29.41 46.07 10.26
CA ARG A 548 -28.55 45.92 11.43
C ARG A 548 -28.67 44.51 12.02
N ALA A 549 -29.88 43.95 12.05
CA ALA A 549 -30.12 42.59 12.51
C ALA A 549 -29.40 41.53 11.64
N ILE A 550 -29.37 41.69 10.31
CA ILE A 550 -28.58 40.82 9.44
C ILE A 550 -27.09 40.92 9.77
N ASN A 551 -26.57 42.14 9.94
CA ASN A 551 -25.15 42.37 10.21
C ASN A 551 -24.71 41.74 11.55
N GLU A 552 -25.43 42.08 12.62
CA GLU A 552 -25.20 41.56 13.97
C GLU A 552 -25.44 40.05 14.05
N GLY A 553 -26.44 39.54 13.33
CA GLY A 553 -26.74 38.11 13.28
C GLY A 553 -25.56 37.29 12.74
N PHE A 554 -24.96 37.71 11.63
CA PHE A 554 -23.77 37.04 11.09
C PHE A 554 -22.53 37.22 11.97
N ASP A 555 -22.30 38.41 12.53
CA ASP A 555 -21.09 38.68 13.31
C ASP A 555 -21.11 37.99 14.68
N ARG A 556 -22.29 37.89 15.33
CA ARG A 556 -22.45 37.17 16.61
C ARG A 556 -22.52 35.66 16.43
N ALA A 557 -23.19 35.17 15.39
CA ALA A 557 -23.25 33.73 15.13
C ALA A 557 -21.88 33.16 14.74
N TYR A 558 -20.99 33.98 14.17
CA TYR A 558 -19.66 33.55 13.74
C TYR A 558 -18.86 32.84 14.84
N THR A 559 -18.81 33.40 16.05
CA THR A 559 -18.04 32.82 17.15
C THR A 559 -18.61 31.48 17.59
N ALA A 560 -19.94 31.39 17.75
CA ALA A 560 -20.60 30.15 18.11
C ALA A 560 -20.40 29.04 17.07
N ILE A 561 -20.47 29.38 15.77
CA ILE A 561 -20.24 28.45 14.67
C ILE A 561 -18.78 27.99 14.64
N LEU A 562 -17.84 28.90 14.87
CA LEU A 562 -16.41 28.58 14.93
C LEU A 562 -16.11 27.62 16.09
N ASP A 563 -16.63 27.91 17.29
CA ASP A 563 -16.40 27.10 18.50
C ASP A 563 -16.96 25.67 18.35
N ALA A 564 -18.19 25.55 17.82
CA ALA A 564 -18.81 24.25 17.57
C ALA A 564 -18.01 23.42 16.54
N ASN A 565 -17.64 24.03 15.41
CA ASN A 565 -16.90 23.35 14.35
C ASN A 565 -15.45 23.01 14.76
N LEU A 566 -14.78 23.88 15.52
CA LEU A 566 -13.43 23.63 16.02
C LEU A 566 -13.41 22.43 16.97
N THR A 567 -14.42 22.31 17.83
CA THR A 567 -14.58 21.16 18.73
C THR A 567 -14.76 19.86 17.94
N THR A 568 -15.61 19.86 16.90
CA THR A 568 -15.80 18.67 16.05
C THR A 568 -14.54 18.38 15.22
N LEU A 569 -13.79 19.40 14.79
CA LEU A 569 -12.53 19.23 14.08
C LEU A 569 -11.44 18.60 14.98
N LEU A 570 -11.40 18.91 16.27
CA LEU A 570 -10.52 18.25 17.23
C LEU A 570 -10.83 16.75 17.33
N VAL A 571 -12.11 16.38 17.41
CA VAL A 571 -12.53 14.96 17.36
C VAL A 571 -12.10 14.32 16.05
N GLY A 572 -12.28 15.01 14.92
CA GLY A 572 -11.79 14.56 13.61
C GLY A 572 -10.28 14.32 13.58
N GLY A 573 -9.49 15.21 14.17
CA GLY A 573 -8.04 15.06 14.30
C GLY A 573 -7.64 13.84 15.13
N ILE A 574 -8.31 13.60 16.26
CA ILE A 574 -8.09 12.42 17.11
C ILE A 574 -8.44 11.13 16.34
N LEU A 575 -9.59 11.09 15.68
CA LEU A 575 -10.01 9.94 14.87
C LEU A 575 -9.07 9.69 13.69
N PHE A 576 -8.52 10.73 13.07
CA PHE A 576 -7.54 10.58 11.99
C PHE A 576 -6.20 10.03 12.49
N ALA A 577 -5.73 10.49 13.64
CA ALA A 577 -4.47 10.06 14.22
C ALA A 577 -4.53 8.63 14.79
N MET A 578 -5.61 8.28 15.49
CA MET A 578 -5.75 7.01 16.21
C MET A 578 -6.61 5.97 15.49
N GLY A 579 -7.50 6.38 14.59
CA GLY A 579 -8.36 5.48 13.85
C GLY A 579 -7.60 4.64 12.83
N THR A 580 -8.21 3.56 12.35
CA THR A 580 -7.67 2.69 11.30
C THR A 580 -8.65 2.59 10.13
N GLY A 581 -8.12 2.39 8.91
CA GLY A 581 -8.87 2.16 7.67
C GLY A 581 -10.16 2.99 7.54
N PRO A 582 -11.35 2.38 7.69
CA PRO A 582 -12.64 3.07 7.51
C PRO A 582 -12.89 4.27 8.44
N VAL A 583 -12.39 4.22 9.68
CA VAL A 583 -12.57 5.30 10.67
C VAL A 583 -11.77 6.54 10.26
N LYS A 584 -10.57 6.36 9.68
CA LYS A 584 -9.80 7.48 9.11
C LYS A 584 -10.57 8.10 7.94
N GLY A 585 -11.19 7.29 7.08
CA GLY A 585 -12.03 7.78 5.97
C GLY A 585 -13.21 8.63 6.46
N PHE A 586 -13.90 8.20 7.52
CA PHE A 586 -14.92 9.01 8.20
C PHE A 586 -14.36 10.33 8.73
N ALA A 587 -13.23 10.28 9.44
CA ALA A 587 -12.59 11.46 10.03
C ALA A 587 -12.19 12.50 8.97
N VAL A 588 -11.61 12.06 7.85
CA VAL A 588 -11.23 12.95 6.73
C VAL A 588 -12.47 13.59 6.13
N THR A 589 -13.49 12.79 5.83
CA THR A 589 -14.72 13.28 5.19
C THR A 589 -15.46 14.27 6.08
N MET A 590 -15.56 13.97 7.38
CA MET A 590 -16.14 14.87 8.38
C MET A 590 -15.36 16.19 8.48
N SER A 591 -14.03 16.12 8.58
CA SER A 591 -13.18 17.31 8.72
C SER A 591 -13.24 18.21 7.49
N LEU A 592 -13.18 17.63 6.28
CA LEU A 592 -13.33 18.38 5.03
C LEU A 592 -14.73 19.00 4.93
N GLY A 593 -15.77 18.27 5.31
CA GLY A 593 -17.14 18.76 5.32
C GLY A 593 -17.35 19.94 6.27
N ILE A 594 -16.65 19.96 7.41
CA ILE A 594 -16.66 21.11 8.33
C ILE A 594 -16.01 22.34 7.66
N PHE A 595 -14.86 22.19 7.01
CA PHE A 595 -14.19 23.30 6.31
C PHE A 595 -15.07 23.89 5.19
N THR A 596 -15.68 23.03 4.37
CA THR A 596 -16.57 23.50 3.29
C THR A 596 -17.86 24.09 3.84
N SER A 597 -18.38 23.54 4.93
CA SER A 597 -19.57 24.06 5.64
C SER A 597 -19.31 25.46 6.18
N MET A 598 -18.19 25.69 6.86
CA MET A 598 -17.82 27.01 7.37
C MET A 598 -17.70 28.03 6.23
N PHE A 599 -17.06 27.66 5.11
CA PHE A 599 -16.96 28.53 3.94
C PHE A 599 -18.34 28.88 3.37
N THR A 600 -19.20 27.87 3.19
CA THR A 600 -20.53 28.07 2.59
C THR A 600 -21.46 28.85 3.51
N ALA A 601 -21.56 28.49 4.79
CA ALA A 601 -22.44 29.16 5.76
C ALA A 601 -22.00 30.61 6.07
N ILE A 602 -20.69 30.86 6.22
CA ILE A 602 -20.20 32.18 6.67
C ILE A 602 -19.97 33.13 5.50
N MET A 603 -19.41 32.65 4.39
CA MET A 603 -19.08 33.50 3.24
C MET A 603 -20.16 33.47 2.15
N VAL A 604 -20.59 32.28 1.71
CA VAL A 604 -21.53 32.16 0.59
C VAL A 604 -22.94 32.61 0.99
N THR A 605 -23.50 32.11 2.10
CA THR A 605 -24.82 32.53 2.59
C THR A 605 -24.86 34.03 2.86
N ARG A 606 -23.83 34.60 3.50
CA ARG A 606 -23.74 36.05 3.76
C ARG A 606 -23.66 36.87 2.48
N ALA A 607 -22.90 36.40 1.48
CA ALA A 607 -22.84 37.04 0.16
C ALA A 607 -24.20 37.00 -0.56
N MET A 608 -24.90 35.87 -0.54
CA MET A 608 -26.23 35.74 -1.13
C MET A 608 -27.26 36.64 -0.46
N VAL A 609 -27.31 36.65 0.88
CA VAL A 609 -28.22 37.53 1.65
C VAL A 609 -27.93 39.00 1.35
N ASN A 610 -26.65 39.40 1.31
CA ASN A 610 -26.27 40.79 1.02
C ASN A 610 -26.51 41.19 -0.44
N LEU A 611 -26.42 40.26 -1.40
CA LEU A 611 -26.75 40.54 -2.80
C LEU A 611 -28.25 40.82 -2.97
N ILE A 612 -29.11 40.13 -2.22
CA ILE A 612 -30.57 40.24 -2.35
C ILE A 612 -31.12 41.41 -1.52
N TYR A 613 -30.67 41.53 -0.27
CA TYR A 613 -31.19 42.47 0.72
C TYR A 613 -30.29 43.68 0.96
N GLY A 614 -29.02 43.66 0.55
CA GLY A 614 -28.07 44.74 0.85
C GLY A 614 -28.48 46.08 0.24
N GLY A 615 -28.45 47.13 1.07
CA GLY A 615 -28.71 48.52 0.64
C GLY A 615 -30.16 48.83 0.25
N ARG A 616 -31.11 47.93 0.50
CA ARG A 616 -32.55 48.12 0.24
C ARG A 616 -33.33 48.20 1.57
N ASP A 617 -34.23 49.17 1.67
CA ASP A 617 -35.11 49.32 2.84
C ASP A 617 -36.31 48.38 2.75
N PHE A 618 -36.15 47.19 3.34
CA PHE A 618 -37.25 46.23 3.48
C PHE A 618 -37.91 46.40 4.87
N LYS A 619 -39.23 46.62 4.89
CA LYS A 619 -40.02 46.69 6.13
C LYS A 619 -40.34 45.32 6.75
N LYS A 620 -40.23 44.22 5.98
CA LYS A 620 -40.47 42.84 6.43
C LYS A 620 -39.47 41.88 5.79
N LEU A 621 -38.86 41.03 6.62
CA LEU A 621 -38.08 39.88 6.17
C LEU A 621 -38.99 38.65 6.10
N TRP A 622 -38.87 37.88 5.03
CA TRP A 622 -39.49 36.55 4.91
C TRP A 622 -38.51 35.51 5.46
N ILE A 623 -38.27 35.58 6.76
CA ILE A 623 -37.34 34.73 7.49
C ILE A 623 -38.04 33.78 8.42
#